data_AF-A0A5B0KIF9-F1
#
_entry.id   AF-A0A5B0KIF9-F1
#
_cell.length_a   1.000
_cell.length_b   1.000
_cell.length_c   1.000
_cell.angle_alpha   90.00
_cell.angle_beta   90.00
_cell.angle_gamma   90.00
#
_symmetry.space_group_name_H-M   'P 1'
#
loop_
_entity.id
_entity.type
_entity.pdbx_description
1 polymer ?
#
loop_
_entity_poly.entity_id
_entity_poly.type
_entity_poly.pdbx_seq_one_letter_code
_entity_poly.pdbx_strand_id
1 'polypeptide(L)'
;MTTVTVTLTVTEFCLRTGVSSEELDEIVGLGMIEPRVSQAQEWLFDDHAAVVVHRAVRLRHELELDWPGIAVALTLLDENARLARENELLRQRLERW
;
A
#
# COMPACT_ATOMS: atom_id res chain seq x y z
N MET A 1 -10.47 -15.14 -19.64
CA MET A 1 -10.67 -15.56 -18.24
C MET A 1 -11.22 -14.36 -17.49
N THR A 2 -12.41 -14.46 -16.91
CA THR A 2 -13.03 -13.36 -16.16
C THR A 2 -12.37 -13.28 -14.79
N THR A 3 -11.60 -12.23 -14.51
CA THR A 3 -11.04 -11.98 -13.17
C THR A 3 -12.12 -11.41 -12.27
N VAL A 4 -12.49 -12.16 -11.23
CA VAL A 4 -13.40 -11.68 -10.19
C VAL A 4 -12.59 -10.90 -9.17
N THR A 5 -12.88 -9.60 -9.03
CA THR A 5 -12.26 -8.76 -7.98
C THR A 5 -13.24 -8.64 -6.83
N VAL A 6 -12.85 -9.13 -5.65
CA VAL A 6 -13.60 -8.92 -4.42
C VAL A 6 -13.32 -7.51 -3.92
N THR A 7 -14.37 -6.75 -3.63
CA THR A 7 -14.29 -5.40 -3.08
C THR A 7 -14.89 -5.36 -1.67
N LEU A 8 -14.29 -4.54 -0.81
CA LEU A 8 -14.65 -4.31 0.58
C LEU A 8 -15.22 -2.89 0.71
N THR A 9 -16.29 -2.75 1.47
CA THR A 9 -16.76 -1.45 1.95
C THR A 9 -15.78 -0.83 2.95
N VAL A 10 -15.93 0.46 3.25
CA VAL A 10 -15.16 1.16 4.31
C VAL A 10 -15.17 0.37 5.62
N THR A 11 -16.35 -0.08 6.07
CA THR A 11 -16.50 -0.78 7.35
C THR A 11 -15.74 -2.12 7.36
N GLU A 12 -15.87 -2.91 6.29
CA GLU A 12 -15.17 -4.18 6.16
C GLU A 12 -13.65 -3.98 6.04
N PHE A 13 -13.23 -2.92 5.34
CA PHE A 13 -11.83 -2.58 5.16
C PHE A 13 -11.17 -2.19 6.50
N CYS A 14 -11.80 -1.31 7.27
CA CYS A 14 -11.34 -0.91 8.61
C CYS A 14 -11.28 -2.12 9.56
N LEU A 15 -12.32 -2.97 9.56
CA LEU A 15 -12.33 -4.19 10.37
C LEU A 15 -11.15 -5.11 10.04
N ARG A 16 -10.84 -5.26 8.75
CA ARG A 16 -9.79 -6.16 8.29
C ARG A 16 -8.39 -5.62 8.55
N THR A 17 -8.18 -4.33 8.31
CA THR A 17 -6.86 -3.69 8.39
C THR A 17 -6.52 -3.20 9.79
N GLY A 18 -7.52 -2.98 10.65
CA GLY A 18 -7.37 -2.46 12.00
C GLY A 18 -7.21 -0.94 12.07
N VAL A 19 -7.29 -0.23 10.94
CA VAL A 19 -7.30 1.25 10.93
C VAL A 19 -8.70 1.78 11.18
N SER A 20 -8.79 2.94 11.81
CA SER A 20 -10.04 3.68 11.98
C SER A 20 -10.50 4.31 10.65
N SER A 21 -11.76 4.75 10.59
CA SER A 21 -12.25 5.48 9.41
C SER A 21 -11.51 6.80 9.17
N GLU A 22 -11.12 7.49 10.25
CA GLU A 22 -10.37 8.75 10.17
C GLU A 22 -8.96 8.52 9.62
N GLU A 23 -8.29 7.46 10.09
CA GLU A 23 -7.00 7.04 9.56
C GLU A 23 -7.13 6.62 8.09
N LEU A 24 -8.21 5.93 7.72
CA LEU A 24 -8.46 5.53 6.34
C LEU A 24 -8.65 6.76 5.42
N ASP A 25 -9.39 7.78 5.85
CA ASP A 25 -9.55 9.03 5.09
C ASP A 25 -8.20 9.71 4.85
N GLU A 26 -7.32 9.73 5.86
CA GLU A 26 -5.97 10.27 5.74
C GLU A 26 -5.10 9.45 4.77
N ILE A 27 -5.10 8.12 4.91
CA ILE A 27 -4.35 7.21 4.03
C ILE A 27 -4.78 7.39 2.56
N VAL A 28 -6.09 7.50 2.30
CA VAL A 28 -6.62 7.79 0.96
C VAL A 28 -6.22 9.18 0.49
N GLY A 29 -6.30 10.19 1.37
CA GLY A 29 -5.88 11.56 1.07
C GLY A 29 -4.39 11.70 0.73
N LEU A 30 -3.54 10.84 1.29
CA LEU A 30 -2.12 10.73 0.98
C LEU A 30 -1.83 9.95 -0.31
N GLY A 31 -2.86 9.35 -0.93
CA GLY A 31 -2.72 8.56 -2.16
C GLY A 31 -2.03 7.21 -1.96
N MET A 32 -1.95 6.71 -0.71
CA MET A 32 -1.35 5.40 -0.43
C MET A 32 -2.16 4.25 -1.02
N ILE A 33 -3.47 4.42 -1.07
CA ILE A 33 -4.43 3.54 -1.76
C ILE A 33 -5.50 4.40 -2.42
N GLU A 34 -6.08 3.90 -3.50
CA GLU A 34 -7.17 4.57 -4.22
C GLU A 34 -8.44 3.71 -4.17
N PRO A 35 -9.53 4.18 -3.53
CA PRO A 35 -10.80 3.48 -3.58
C PRO A 35 -11.44 3.58 -4.96
N ARG A 36 -12.20 2.56 -5.32
CA ARG A 36 -13.21 2.66 -6.38
C ARG A 36 -14.44 3.35 -5.82
N VAL A 37 -15.06 4.21 -6.61
CA VAL A 37 -16.32 4.85 -6.23
C VAL A 37 -17.47 4.07 -6.85
N SER A 38 -18.38 3.58 -6.01
CA SER A 38 -19.60 2.88 -6.45
C SER A 38 -20.59 3.87 -7.08
N GLN A 39 -21.64 3.36 -7.72
CA GLN A 39 -22.74 4.21 -8.23
C GLN A 39 -23.44 5.00 -7.11
N ALA A 40 -23.38 4.51 -5.87
CA ALA A 40 -23.95 5.17 -4.69
C ALA A 40 -23.00 6.18 -4.04
N GLN A 41 -21.87 6.54 -4.70
CA GLN A 41 -20.83 7.42 -4.15
C GLN A 41 -20.14 6.84 -2.90
N GLU A 42 -20.09 5.51 -2.77
CA GLU A 42 -19.41 4.84 -1.66
C GLU A 42 -18.04 4.35 -2.09
N TRP A 43 -17.07 4.40 -1.19
CA TRP A 43 -15.74 3.84 -1.41
C TRP A 43 -15.73 2.31 -1.28
N LEU A 44 -15.10 1.69 -2.26
CA LEU A 44 -14.88 0.26 -2.35
C LEU A 44 -13.39 -0.02 -2.58
N PHE A 45 -12.82 -0.89 -1.75
CA PHE A 45 -11.40 -1.22 -1.77
C PHE A 45 -11.20 -2.67 -2.19
N ASP A 46 -10.18 -2.95 -2.99
CA ASP A 46 -9.84 -4.33 -3.32
C ASP A 46 -8.88 -4.95 -2.29
N ASP A 47 -8.60 -6.25 -2.46
CA ASP A 47 -7.70 -6.99 -1.59
C ASP A 47 -6.26 -6.44 -1.58
N HIS A 48 -5.83 -5.85 -2.70
CA HIS A 48 -4.51 -5.25 -2.82
C HIS A 48 -4.37 -4.02 -1.90
N ALA A 49 -5.40 -3.16 -1.84
CA ALA A 49 -5.41 -2.04 -0.91
C ALA A 49 -5.24 -2.50 0.55
N ALA A 50 -5.86 -3.62 0.95
CA ALA A 50 -5.73 -4.16 2.29
C ALA A 50 -4.29 -4.64 2.59
N VAL A 51 -3.63 -5.25 1.60
CA VAL A 51 -2.21 -5.66 1.72
C VAL A 51 -1.29 -4.45 1.92
N VAL A 52 -1.51 -3.38 1.15
CA VAL A 52 -0.75 -2.13 1.27
C VAL A 52 -0.92 -1.51 2.67
N VAL A 53 -2.16 -1.41 3.15
CA VAL A 53 -2.44 -0.84 4.48
C VAL A 53 -1.87 -1.70 5.60
N HIS A 54 -1.96 -3.03 5.53
CA HIS A 54 -1.31 -3.89 6.53
C HIS A 54 0.21 -3.70 6.58
N ARG A 55 0.87 -3.54 5.43
CA ARG A 55 2.30 -3.22 5.37
C ARG A 55 2.58 -1.86 6.02
N ALA A 56 1.74 -0.86 5.73
CA ALA A 56 1.86 0.48 6.29
C ALA A 56 1.66 0.49 7.81
N VAL A 57 0.63 -0.18 8.33
CA VAL A 57 0.37 -0.32 9.79
C VAL A 57 1.57 -0.94 10.49
N ARG A 58 2.13 -2.03 9.94
CA ARG A 58 3.31 -2.68 10.52
C ARG A 58 4.51 -1.73 10.55
N LEU A 59 4.79 -1.05 9.43
CA LEU A 59 5.89 -0.10 9.35
C LEU A 59 5.72 1.08 10.31
N ARG A 60 4.47 1.54 10.50
CA ARG A 60 4.10 2.58 11.45
C ARG A 60 4.47 2.21 12.88
N HIS A 61 4.18 0.98 13.28
CA HIS A 61 4.59 0.47 14.59
C HIS A 61 6.10 0.29 14.73
N GLU A 62 6.79 -0.09 13.65
CA GLU A 62 8.25 -0.30 13.68
C GLU A 62 9.04 1.02 13.72
N LEU A 63 8.54 2.06 13.06
CA LEU A 63 9.24 3.34 12.91
C LEU A 63 8.68 4.48 13.79
N GLU A 64 7.53 4.26 14.43
CA GLU A 64 6.83 5.25 15.26
C GLU A 64 6.57 6.58 14.51
N LEU A 65 6.20 6.50 13.23
CA LEU A 65 5.89 7.64 12.38
C LEU A 65 4.37 7.87 12.25
N ASP A 66 3.99 9.05 11.78
CA ASP A 66 2.64 9.36 11.33
C ASP A 66 2.37 8.84 9.91
N TRP A 67 1.12 8.92 9.44
CA TRP A 67 0.76 8.44 8.10
C TRP A 67 1.51 9.14 6.97
N PRO A 68 1.72 10.48 6.98
CA PRO A 68 2.56 11.15 5.99
C PRO A 68 4.01 10.61 5.99
N GLY A 69 4.60 10.41 7.17
CA GLY A 69 5.93 9.81 7.29
C GLY A 69 5.99 8.39 6.73
N ILE A 70 4.95 7.59 6.95
CA ILE A 70 4.85 6.22 6.41
C ILE A 70 4.64 6.20 4.90
N ALA A 71 3.85 7.12 4.34
CA ALA A 71 3.69 7.25 2.89
C ALA A 71 5.05 7.47 2.21
N VAL A 72 5.84 8.42 2.74
CA VAL A 72 7.21 8.70 2.24
C VAL A 72 8.14 7.50 2.45
N ALA A 73 8.11 6.89 3.63
CA ALA A 73 8.97 5.74 3.93
C ALA A 73 8.71 4.55 3.00
N LEU A 74 7.44 4.25 2.69
CA LEU A 74 7.08 3.20 1.75
C LEU A 74 7.61 3.48 0.34
N THR A 75 7.46 4.71 -0.15
CA THR A 75 8.02 5.11 -1.45
C THR A 75 9.54 4.93 -1.50
N LEU A 76 10.25 5.34 -0.44
CA LEU A 76 11.70 5.19 -0.36
C LEU A 76 12.14 3.73 -0.26
N LEU A 77 11.40 2.89 0.48
CA LEU A 77 11.68 1.46 0.57
C LEU A 77 11.49 0.75 -0.78
N ASP A 78 10.44 1.11 -1.52
CA ASP A 78 10.19 0.55 -2.85
C ASP A 78 11.26 0.97 -3.86
N GLU A 79 11.70 2.23 -3.80
CA GLU A 79 12.81 2.73 -4.62
C GLU A 79 14.14 2.06 -4.25
N ASN A 80 14.43 1.89 -2.97
CA ASN A 80 15.62 1.17 -2.52
C ASN A 80 15.61 -0.29 -3.01
N ALA A 81 14.47 -0.97 -2.90
CA ALA A 81 14.32 -2.33 -3.40
C ALA A 81 14.50 -2.39 -4.93
N ARG A 82 14.03 -1.38 -5.67
CA ARG A 82 14.24 -1.26 -7.12
C ARG A 82 15.74 -1.11 -7.44
N LEU A 83 16.43 -0.19 -6.77
CA LEU A 83 17.85 0.06 -6.94
C LEU A 83 18.71 -1.16 -6.57
N ALA A 84 18.36 -1.87 -5.50
CA ALA A 84 19.05 -3.09 -5.10
C ALA A 84 18.96 -4.19 -6.17
N ARG A 85 17.76 -4.40 -6.76
CA ARG A 85 17.57 -5.34 -7.87
C ARG A 85 18.35 -4.95 -9.12
N GLU A 86 18.37 -3.66 -9.44
CA GLU A 86 19.14 -3.13 -10.57
C GLU A 86 20.64 -3.35 -10.38
N ASN A 87 21.15 -3.05 -9.19
CA ASN A 87 22.57 -3.23 -8.85
C ASN A 87 22.98 -4.71 -8.97
N GLU A 88 22.17 -5.62 -8.43
CA GLU A 88 22.39 -7.06 -8.53
C GLU A 88 22.43 -7.55 -9.98
N LEU A 89 21.49 -7.09 -10.82
CA LEU A 89 21.47 -7.42 -12.24
C LEU A 89 22.73 -6.92 -12.97
N LEU A 90 23.21 -5.73 -12.63
CA LEU A 90 24.43 -5.16 -13.21
C LEU A 90 25.68 -5.96 -12.78
N ARG A 91 25.79 -6.34 -11.51
CA ARG A 91 26.87 -7.19 -11.01
C ARG A 91 26.90 -8.54 -11.73
N GLN A 92 25.76 -9.20 -11.85
CA GLN A 92 25.66 -10.47 -12.60
C GLN A 92 26.02 -10.31 -14.08
N ARG A 93 25.83 -9.13 -14.69
CA ARG A 93 26.26 -8.88 -16.08
C ARG A 93 27.78 -8.72 -16.16
N LEU A 94 28.39 -8.02 -15.21
CA LEU A 94 29.84 -7.84 -15.16
C LEU A 94 30.57 -9.17 -14.91
N GLU A 95 30.04 -10.05 -14.06
CA GLU A 95 30.63 -11.37 -13.79
C GLU A 95 30.56 -12.35 -14.96
N ARG A 96 29.67 -12.08 -15.94
CA ARG A 96 29.53 -12.88 -17.16
C ARG A 96 30.49 -12.48 -18.29
N TRP A 97 31.25 -11.40 -18.11
CA TRP A 97 32.27 -10.90 -19.04
C TRP A 97 33.66 -11.18 -18.50
#